data_AF-A0A7S0FM96-F1
#
_entry.id   AF-A0A7S0FM96-F1
#
_cell.length_a   1.000
_cell.length_b   1.000
_cell.length_c   1.000
_cell.angle_alpha   90.00
_cell.angle_beta   90.00
_cell.angle_gamma   90.00
#
_symmetry.space_group_name_H-M   'P 1'
#
loop_
_entity.id
_entity.type
_entity.pdbx_description
1 polymer ?
#
loop_
_entity_poly.entity_id
_entity_poly.type
_entity_poly.pdbx_seq_one_letter_code
_entity_poly.pdbx_strand_id
1 'polypeptide(L)'
;GESLRSTGIALQVDVDYQNRRPFMWRPWNPSTSEIKYVYRVSKLPFETYKEVREVLQSDGQGRQLRDRHGIFVNVNITGSICYFDFTQLLLILTTGLSLLAGANVAVHTFASTVWRHKEEYNSAHIDLSRSFDQDDKFCMCFPVSQERSVQNWQYYHTHPDEFTKHFRSLDGDTLRCAGDLLMALHRMHSQSDPQFVK
;
A
#
# COMPACT_ATOMS: atom_id res chain seq x y z
N GLY A 1 -40.92 48.12 13.40
CA GLY A 1 -39.78 47.56 12.65
C GLY A 1 -39.66 48.33 11.36
N GLU A 2 -38.52 48.96 11.12
CA GLU A 2 -38.26 49.67 9.87
C GLU A 2 -38.15 48.68 8.70
N SER A 3 -38.44 49.15 7.49
CA SER A 3 -38.42 48.30 6.30
C SER A 3 -36.97 47.98 5.88
N LEU A 4 -36.71 46.79 5.34
CA LEU A 4 -35.40 46.47 4.75
C LEU A 4 -34.97 47.45 3.65
N ARG A 5 -35.93 48.13 3.01
CA ARG A 5 -35.65 49.18 2.02
C ARG A 5 -35.13 50.48 2.64
N SER A 6 -35.53 50.81 3.87
CA SER A 6 -35.06 52.02 4.57
C SER A 6 -33.73 51.80 5.29
N THR A 7 -33.52 50.60 5.83
CA THR A 7 -32.36 50.28 6.67
C THR A 7 -31.14 49.80 5.87
N GLY A 8 -31.38 49.28 4.66
CA GLY A 8 -30.35 48.60 3.86
C GLY A 8 -30.04 47.21 4.38
N ILE A 9 -29.41 46.39 3.54
CA ILE A 9 -29.01 45.02 3.89
C ILE A 9 -27.68 44.67 3.21
N ALA A 10 -26.84 43.96 3.94
CA ALA A 10 -25.60 43.39 3.40
C ALA A 10 -25.76 41.87 3.26
N LEU A 11 -25.62 41.38 2.03
CA LEU A 11 -25.68 39.98 1.66
C LEU A 11 -24.29 39.50 1.25
N GLN A 12 -23.91 38.32 1.70
CA GLN A 12 -22.75 37.59 1.22
C GLN A 12 -23.22 36.41 0.38
N VAL A 13 -22.74 36.34 -0.85
CA VAL A 13 -22.98 35.23 -1.77
C VAL A 13 -21.67 34.47 -1.92
N ASP A 14 -21.57 33.32 -1.27
CA ASP A 14 -20.45 32.41 -1.45
C ASP A 14 -20.75 31.48 -2.63
N VAL A 15 -19.88 31.50 -3.63
CA VAL A 15 -19.94 30.64 -4.81
C VAL A 15 -18.81 29.62 -4.71
N ASP A 16 -19.16 28.37 -4.43
CA ASP A 16 -18.21 27.26 -4.35
C ASP A 16 -18.23 26.45 -5.64
N TYR A 17 -17.11 26.39 -6.37
CA TYR A 17 -16.97 25.55 -7.55
C TYR A 17 -16.17 24.27 -7.25
N GLN A 18 -16.73 23.13 -7.65
CA GLN A 18 -16.09 21.83 -7.47
C GLN A 18 -16.28 20.93 -8.70
N ASN A 19 -15.21 20.25 -9.09
CA ASN A 19 -15.24 19.22 -10.14
C ASN A 19 -14.89 17.82 -9.60
N ARG A 20 -14.92 17.64 -8.27
CA ARG A 20 -14.63 16.36 -7.60
C ARG A 20 -15.69 15.32 -7.97
N ARG A 21 -15.40 14.49 -8.96
CA ARG A 21 -16.11 13.23 -9.18
C ARG A 21 -15.17 12.07 -8.89
N PRO A 22 -15.69 10.93 -8.39
CA PRO A 22 -14.90 9.72 -8.28
C PRO A 22 -14.31 9.38 -9.66
N PHE A 23 -13.02 9.05 -9.66
CA PHE A 23 -12.27 8.69 -10.85
C PHE A 23 -12.97 7.55 -11.59
N MET A 24 -13.52 7.83 -12.77
CA MET A 24 -14.08 6.81 -13.65
C MET A 24 -13.13 6.62 -14.81
N TRP A 25 -12.43 5.47 -14.86
CA TRP A 25 -11.77 4.99 -16.07
C TRP A 25 -12.85 4.75 -17.14
N ARG A 26 -13.07 5.75 -18.00
CA ARG A 26 -13.90 5.59 -19.20
C ARG A 26 -13.06 5.93 -20.43
N PRO A 27 -12.57 4.93 -21.18
CA PRO A 27 -11.79 5.17 -22.39
C PRO A 27 -12.58 5.86 -23.53
N TRP A 28 -13.91 5.94 -23.43
CA TRP A 28 -14.80 6.31 -24.54
C TRP A 28 -15.73 7.48 -24.25
N ASN A 29 -15.58 8.16 -23.11
CA ASN A 29 -16.38 9.34 -22.82
C ASN A 29 -15.49 10.44 -22.22
N PRO A 30 -14.97 11.37 -23.04
CA PRO A 30 -14.18 12.50 -22.59
C PRO A 30 -15.08 13.57 -21.96
N SER A 31 -16.07 13.17 -21.16
CA SER A 31 -16.92 14.10 -20.43
C SER A 31 -16.05 14.79 -19.38
N THR A 32 -15.46 15.90 -19.81
CA THR A 32 -14.94 16.99 -19.03
C THR A 32 -15.76 17.08 -17.76
N SER A 33 -15.13 16.87 -16.61
CA SER A 33 -15.81 16.92 -15.32
C SER A 33 -16.62 18.21 -15.23
N GLU A 34 -17.94 18.11 -15.36
CA GLU A 34 -18.83 19.26 -15.32
C GLU A 34 -18.64 19.98 -13.98
N ILE A 35 -18.25 21.26 -14.05
CA ILE A 35 -18.02 22.08 -12.88
C ILE A 35 -19.38 22.32 -12.22
N LYS A 36 -19.52 21.90 -10.96
CA LYS A 36 -20.73 22.17 -10.16
C LYS A 36 -20.51 23.42 -9.34
N TYR A 37 -21.50 24.31 -9.37
CA TYR A 37 -21.53 25.53 -8.57
C TYR A 37 -22.53 25.38 -7.43
N VAL A 38 -22.11 25.68 -6.21
CA VAL A 38 -22.97 25.74 -5.03
C VAL A 38 -23.02 27.18 -4.56
N TYR A 39 -24.20 27.77 -4.63
CA TYR A 39 -24.45 29.14 -4.17
C TYR A 39 -24.97 29.09 -2.73
N ARG A 40 -24.29 29.79 -1.81
CA ARG A 40 -24.75 30.00 -0.44
C ARG A 40 -24.96 31.48 -0.22
N VAL A 41 -26.16 31.86 0.21
CA VAL A 41 -26.49 33.25 0.50
C VAL A 41 -26.62 33.38 2.01
N SER A 42 -25.84 34.27 2.61
CA SER A 42 -25.89 34.60 4.03
C SER A 42 -26.05 36.11 4.23
N LYS A 43 -26.71 36.51 5.32
CA LYS A 43 -26.77 37.91 5.71
C LYS A 43 -25.51 38.23 6.51
N LEU A 44 -24.80 39.29 6.14
CA LEU A 44 -23.67 39.77 6.92
C LEU A 44 -24.16 40.35 8.27
N PRO A 45 -23.36 40.28 9.35
CA PRO A 45 -23.77 40.67 10.70
C PRO A 45 -23.78 42.20 10.90
N PHE A 46 -24.37 42.92 9.95
CA PHE A 46 -24.56 44.36 10.01
C PHE A 46 -26.07 44.65 10.05
N GLU A 47 -26.49 45.51 10.98
CA GLU A 47 -27.90 45.90 11.12
C GLU A 47 -28.35 46.80 9.97
N THR A 48 -27.48 47.73 9.54
CA THR A 48 -27.76 48.74 8.52
C THR A 48 -26.59 48.87 7.55
N TYR A 49 -26.87 48.98 6.26
CA TYR A 49 -25.85 49.34 5.26
C TYR A 49 -26.16 50.71 4.67
N LYS A 50 -25.24 51.67 4.88
CA LYS A 50 -25.34 53.03 4.37
C LYS A 50 -24.04 53.50 3.74
N GLU A 51 -24.14 54.11 2.57
CA GLU A 51 -23.04 54.79 1.90
C GLU A 51 -23.27 56.31 2.01
N VAL A 52 -22.35 56.99 2.69
CA VAL A 52 -22.39 58.45 2.84
C VAL A 52 -21.41 59.06 1.83
N ARG A 53 -21.93 59.82 0.86
CA ARG A 53 -21.10 60.58 -0.09
C ARG A 53 -21.23 62.07 0.16
N GLU A 54 -20.09 62.74 0.26
CA GLU A 54 -20.00 64.19 0.24
C GLU A 54 -19.79 64.64 -1.21
N VAL A 55 -20.71 65.49 -1.69
CA VAL A 55 -20.58 66.13 -3.00
C VAL A 55 -20.37 67.61 -2.73
N LEU A 56 -19.20 68.14 -3.10
CA LEU A 56 -18.95 69.57 -3.07
C LEU A 56 -19.87 70.25 -4.09
N GLN A 57 -20.55 71.28 -3.62
CA GLN A 57 -21.44 72.07 -4.45
C GLN A 57 -20.56 72.99 -5.32
N SER A 58 -20.98 73.23 -6.57
CA SER A 58 -20.17 73.93 -7.58
C SER A 58 -19.83 75.38 -7.21
N ASP A 59 -20.53 75.94 -6.23
CA ASP A 59 -20.33 77.29 -5.69
C ASP A 59 -19.19 77.39 -4.66
N GLY A 60 -18.64 76.25 -4.21
CA GLY A 60 -17.60 76.21 -3.19
C GLY A 60 -18.05 76.69 -1.79
N GLN A 61 -19.33 77.01 -1.62
CA GLN A 61 -19.88 77.50 -0.35
C GLN A 61 -20.73 76.46 0.38
N GLY A 62 -21.08 75.36 -0.29
CA GLY A 62 -21.87 74.28 0.29
C GLY A 62 -21.26 72.89 0.13
N ARG A 63 -21.56 72.01 1.09
CA ARG A 63 -21.40 70.56 0.93
C ARG A 63 -22.77 69.88 0.95
N GLN A 64 -23.01 68.99 0.00
CA GLN A 64 -24.19 68.14 0.00
C GLN A 64 -23.80 66.75 0.50
N LEU A 65 -24.30 66.38 1.69
CA LEU A 65 -24.20 65.02 2.19
C LEU A 65 -25.36 64.18 1.62
N ARG A 66 -25.05 63.14 0.86
CA ARG A 66 -26.03 62.19 0.35
C ARG A 66 -25.88 60.86 1.08
N ASP A 67 -26.89 60.51 1.85
CA ASP A 67 -26.99 59.22 2.53
C ASP A 67 -27.78 58.23 1.66
N ARG A 68 -27.17 57.11 1.29
CA ARG A 68 -27.76 56.09 0.42
C ARG A 68 -27.88 54.78 1.17
N HIS A 69 -29.12 54.33 1.33
CA HIS A 69 -29.46 53.03 1.88
C HIS A 69 -29.74 52.06 0.73
N GLY A 70 -29.19 50.85 0.79
CA GLY A 70 -29.26 49.92 -0.32
C GLY A 70 -28.90 48.49 0.04
N ILE A 71 -28.85 47.64 -1.00
CA ILE A 71 -28.43 46.26 -0.88
C ILE A 71 -26.94 46.20 -1.25
N PHE A 72 -26.10 45.88 -0.27
CA PHE A 72 -24.71 45.55 -0.52
C PHE A 72 -24.60 44.05 -0.78
N VAL A 73 -24.06 43.67 -1.93
CA VAL A 73 -23.82 42.27 -2.28
C VAL A 73 -22.32 42.05 -2.34
N ASN A 74 -21.81 41.27 -1.39
CA ASN A 74 -20.44 40.79 -1.41
C ASN A 74 -20.41 39.38 -2.01
N VAL A 75 -19.71 39.21 -3.14
CA VAL A 75 -19.58 37.90 -3.79
C VAL A 75 -18.20 37.33 -3.48
N ASN A 76 -18.18 36.19 -2.81
CA ASN A 76 -16.95 35.47 -2.49
C ASN A 76 -16.90 34.18 -3.32
N ILE A 77 -15.92 34.09 -4.22
CA ILE A 77 -15.79 32.96 -5.13
C ILE A 77 -14.64 32.09 -4.65
N THR A 78 -14.96 30.88 -4.22
CA THR A 78 -13.99 29.89 -3.75
C THR A 78 -14.23 28.57 -4.47
N GLY A 79 -13.24 27.69 -4.45
CA GLY A 79 -13.41 26.39 -5.08
C GLY A 79 -12.11 25.64 -5.26
N SER A 80 -12.23 24.39 -5.68
CA SER A 80 -11.09 23.56 -6.05
C SER A 80 -11.38 22.80 -7.33
N ILE A 81 -10.48 22.95 -8.31
CA ILE A 81 -10.46 22.16 -9.53
C ILE A 81 -9.37 21.11 -9.37
N CYS A 82 -9.77 19.84 -9.33
CA CYS A 82 -8.88 18.70 -9.36
C CYS A 82 -8.64 18.31 -10.82
N TYR A 83 -7.38 18.05 -11.17
CA TYR A 83 -7.00 17.44 -12.43
C TYR A 83 -6.38 16.08 -12.17
N PHE A 84 -6.34 15.24 -13.19
CA PHE A 84 -5.63 13.98 -13.09
C PHE A 84 -4.12 14.24 -13.14
N ASP A 85 -3.42 13.85 -12.09
CA ASP A 85 -1.95 13.91 -12.01
C ASP A 85 -1.40 12.48 -11.90
N PHE A 86 -0.70 12.07 -12.97
CA PHE A 86 -0.10 10.75 -13.04
C PHE A 86 1.00 10.55 -11.98
N THR A 87 1.70 11.62 -11.59
CA THR A 87 2.76 11.57 -10.58
C THR A 87 2.17 11.27 -9.20
N GLN A 88 1.05 11.92 -8.85
CA GLN A 88 0.32 11.61 -7.61
C GLN A 88 -0.19 10.16 -7.60
N LEU A 89 -0.69 9.67 -8.74
CA LEU A 89 -1.14 8.27 -8.84
C LEU A 89 -0.01 7.29 -8.52
N LEU A 90 1.17 7.47 -9.12
CA LEU A 90 2.32 6.61 -8.88
C LEU A 90 2.80 6.69 -7.43
N LEU A 91 2.78 7.88 -6.84
CA LEU A 91 3.15 8.09 -5.44
C LEU A 91 2.22 7.34 -4.50
N ILE A 92 0.90 7.46 -4.71
CA ILE A 92 -0.11 6.75 -3.91
C ILE A 92 0.03 5.23 -4.08
N LEU A 93 0.25 4.75 -5.31
CA LEU A 93 0.45 3.34 -5.59
C LEU A 93 1.70 2.79 -4.89
N THR A 94 2.81 3.50 -4.99
CA THR A 94 4.08 3.11 -4.35
C THR A 94 3.91 3.08 -2.83
N THR A 95 3.23 4.09 -2.27
CA THR A 95 2.91 4.13 -0.84
C THR A 95 2.05 2.94 -0.43
N GLY A 96 1.06 2.56 -1.26
CA GLY A 96 0.25 1.37 -1.05
C GLY A 96 1.06 0.06 -1.06
N LEU A 97 2.00 -0.08 -1.99
CA LEU A 97 2.92 -1.22 -2.05
C LEU A 97 3.85 -1.28 -0.83
N SER A 98 4.38 -0.13 -0.40
CA SER A 98 5.21 -0.05 0.81
C SER A 98 4.42 -0.44 2.06
N LEU A 99 3.16 0.02 2.18
CA LEU A 99 2.27 -0.37 3.27
C LEU A 99 1.95 -1.87 3.24
N LEU A 100 1.76 -2.45 2.06
CA LEU A 100 1.54 -3.89 1.91
C LEU A 100 2.76 -4.71 2.36
N ALA A 101 3.97 -4.29 1.99
CA ALA A 101 5.21 -4.90 2.47
C ALA A 101 5.34 -4.78 3.99
N GLY A 102 5.03 -3.60 4.55
CA GLY A 102 5.01 -3.38 6.00
C GLY A 102 3.98 -4.27 6.71
N ALA A 103 2.80 -4.46 6.13
CA ALA A 103 1.78 -5.35 6.66
C ALA A 103 2.26 -6.81 6.69
N ASN A 104 2.95 -7.28 5.64
CA ASN A 104 3.54 -8.63 5.62
C ASN A 104 4.58 -8.81 6.73
N VAL A 105 5.44 -7.82 6.94
CA VAL A 105 6.41 -7.85 8.04
C VAL A 105 5.68 -7.90 9.39
N ALA A 106 4.66 -7.06 9.59
CA ALA A 106 3.89 -7.05 10.82
C ALA A 106 3.19 -8.40 11.09
N VAL A 107 2.57 -8.99 10.07
CA VAL A 107 1.95 -10.33 10.16
C VAL A 107 2.98 -11.39 10.47
N HIS A 108 4.15 -11.36 9.82
CA HIS A 108 5.23 -12.31 10.08
C HIS A 108 5.79 -12.18 11.51
N THR A 109 6.03 -10.96 11.98
CA THR A 109 6.45 -10.69 13.36
C THR A 109 5.40 -11.17 14.37
N PHE A 110 4.11 -10.94 14.09
CA PHE A 110 3.03 -11.44 14.94
C PHE A 110 3.00 -12.98 14.98
N ALA A 111 3.04 -13.63 13.81
CA ALA A 111 2.99 -15.08 13.68
C ALA A 111 4.16 -15.77 14.40
N SER A 112 5.37 -15.20 14.29
CA SER A 112 6.58 -15.75 14.90
C SER A 112 6.70 -15.52 16.42
N THR A 113 6.10 -14.45 16.96
CA THR A 113 6.30 -14.08 18.38
C THR A 113 5.09 -14.39 19.27
N VAL A 114 3.87 -14.09 18.80
CA VAL A 114 2.66 -14.09 19.63
C VAL A 114 1.85 -15.38 19.45
N TRP A 115 1.89 -16.00 18.28
CA TRP A 115 1.02 -17.13 17.97
C TRP A 115 1.42 -18.40 18.74
N ARG A 116 0.43 -19.13 19.26
CA ARG A 116 0.61 -20.39 19.99
C ARG A 116 1.32 -21.47 19.17
N HIS A 117 1.09 -21.54 17.85
CA HIS A 117 1.72 -22.51 16.93
C HIS A 117 2.93 -21.93 16.19
N LYS A 118 3.67 -20.99 16.82
CA LYS A 118 4.83 -20.34 16.18
C LYS A 118 5.91 -21.32 15.70
N GLU A 119 6.07 -22.47 16.36
CA GLU A 119 7.08 -23.47 15.99
C GLU A 119 6.72 -24.16 14.68
N GLU A 120 5.46 -24.60 14.52
CA GLU A 120 4.95 -25.15 13.27
C GLU A 120 5.04 -24.13 12.14
N TYR A 121 4.61 -22.88 12.39
CA TYR A 121 4.71 -21.79 11.43
C TYR A 121 6.16 -21.53 11.00
N ASN A 122 7.09 -21.42 11.94
CA ASN A 122 8.51 -21.18 11.64
C ASN A 122 9.13 -22.36 10.87
N SER A 123 8.76 -23.60 11.20
CA SER A 123 9.25 -24.79 10.48
C SER A 123 8.75 -24.87 9.04
N ALA A 124 7.55 -24.36 8.76
CA ALA A 124 6.99 -24.31 7.41
C ALA A 124 7.48 -23.09 6.62
N HIS A 125 7.82 -22.00 7.31
CA HIS A 125 8.21 -20.74 6.67
C HIS A 125 9.72 -20.62 6.41
N ILE A 126 10.54 -21.14 7.32
CA ILE A 126 12.01 -21.04 7.23
C ILE A 126 12.54 -22.41 6.79
N ASP A 127 13.02 -22.47 5.55
CA ASP A 127 13.81 -23.61 5.10
C ASP A 127 15.27 -23.40 5.56
N LEU A 128 15.72 -24.25 6.48
CA LEU A 128 17.09 -24.19 6.99
C LEU A 128 18.02 -24.83 5.96
N SER A 129 18.44 -24.06 4.97
CA SER A 129 19.50 -24.49 4.07
C SER A 129 20.78 -24.72 4.87
N ARG A 130 21.39 -25.89 4.69
CA ARG A 130 22.68 -26.19 5.30
C ARG A 130 23.74 -25.26 4.71
N SER A 131 24.54 -24.62 5.56
CA SER A 131 25.68 -23.85 5.09
C SER A 131 26.65 -24.80 4.38
N PHE A 132 26.90 -24.55 3.08
CA PHE A 132 27.87 -25.30 2.28
C PHE A 132 29.33 -24.89 2.57
N ASP A 133 29.52 -23.89 3.42
CA ASP A 133 30.84 -23.37 3.83
C ASP A 133 31.65 -24.39 4.67
N GLN A 134 31.03 -25.52 5.04
CA GLN A 134 31.72 -26.62 5.73
C GLN A 134 32.48 -27.57 4.78
N ASP A 135 32.26 -27.49 3.46
CA ASP A 135 32.99 -28.29 2.45
C ASP A 135 34.06 -27.49 1.69
N ASP A 136 34.15 -26.17 1.90
CA ASP A 136 35.29 -25.35 1.46
C ASP A 136 36.49 -25.60 2.40
N LYS A 137 37.14 -26.75 2.19
CA LYS A 137 38.44 -27.15 2.77
C LYS A 137 39.60 -26.29 2.26
N PHE A 138 39.49 -24.97 2.39
CA PHE A 138 40.62 -24.05 2.29
C PHE A 138 40.69 -23.03 3.44
N CYS A 139 39.79 -23.08 4.43
CA CYS A 139 39.94 -22.28 5.64
C CYS A 139 40.60 -23.10 6.77
N MET A 140 41.92 -22.93 6.94
CA MET A 140 42.71 -23.56 8.00
C MET A 140 42.42 -22.98 9.39
N CYS A 141 41.25 -23.26 9.98
CA CYS A 141 40.99 -22.97 11.40
C CYS A 141 40.09 -24.04 12.04
N PHE A 142 40.75 -24.91 12.82
CA PHE A 142 40.23 -25.87 13.82
C PHE A 142 39.62 -27.21 13.35
N PRO A 143 40.08 -28.35 13.91
CA PRO A 143 39.52 -29.67 13.61
C PRO A 143 38.21 -29.88 14.37
N VAL A 144 37.08 -29.85 13.67
CA VAL A 144 35.82 -30.38 14.20
C VAL A 144 35.90 -31.90 14.14
N SER A 145 36.26 -32.48 15.27
CA SER A 145 36.10 -33.91 15.55
C SER A 145 34.62 -34.21 15.83
N GLN A 146 33.84 -34.44 14.78
CA GLN A 146 32.67 -35.32 14.92
C GLN A 146 32.29 -35.93 13.58
N GLU A 147 32.90 -37.09 13.29
CA GLU A 147 32.33 -38.08 12.41
C GLU A 147 30.91 -38.42 12.94
N ARG A 148 29.87 -37.77 12.40
CA ARG A 148 28.58 -38.43 12.31
C ARG A 148 28.76 -39.54 11.28
N SER A 149 29.31 -40.65 11.74
CA SER A 149 29.29 -41.91 11.01
C SER A 149 27.89 -42.08 10.45
N VAL A 150 27.79 -42.29 9.14
CA VAL A 150 26.55 -42.70 8.49
C VAL A 150 26.01 -43.86 9.33
N GLN A 151 24.89 -43.65 10.03
CA GLN A 151 24.33 -44.68 10.89
C GLN A 151 24.17 -45.93 10.03
N ASN A 152 24.90 -46.97 10.42
CA ASN A 152 25.02 -48.17 9.62
C ASN A 152 23.61 -48.74 9.42
N TRP A 153 23.31 -49.32 8.26
CA TRP A 153 21.94 -49.80 7.94
C TRP A 153 21.34 -50.71 9.06
N GLN A 154 22.21 -51.40 9.78
CA GLN A 154 21.87 -52.21 10.96
C GLN A 154 21.22 -51.43 12.12
N TYR A 155 21.50 -50.13 12.27
CA TYR A 155 20.87 -49.26 13.26
C TYR A 155 19.37 -49.04 12.96
N TYR A 156 19.03 -48.86 11.69
CA TYR A 156 17.63 -48.66 11.28
C TYR A 156 16.79 -49.94 11.36
N HIS A 157 17.43 -51.11 11.36
CA HIS A 157 16.75 -52.37 11.66
C HIS A 157 16.28 -52.45 13.13
N THR A 158 17.00 -51.83 14.06
CA THR A 158 16.62 -51.83 15.48
C THR A 158 15.74 -50.64 15.85
N HIS A 159 15.70 -49.57 15.05
CA HIS A 159 14.95 -48.34 15.32
C HIS A 159 14.14 -47.84 14.10
N PRO A 160 13.04 -48.53 13.73
CA PRO A 160 12.24 -48.20 12.54
C PRO A 160 11.51 -46.84 12.65
N ASP A 161 11.22 -46.39 13.87
CA ASP A 161 10.53 -45.12 14.11
C ASP A 161 11.43 -43.92 13.78
N GLU A 162 12.73 -44.02 14.11
CA GLU A 162 13.72 -42.99 13.76
C GLU A 162 13.96 -42.95 12.26
N PHE A 163 13.97 -44.11 11.59
CA PHE A 163 14.04 -44.16 10.12
C PHE A 163 12.89 -43.37 9.49
N THR A 164 11.65 -43.62 9.93
CA THR A 164 10.47 -42.94 9.38
C THR A 164 10.53 -41.43 9.62
N LYS A 165 11.02 -41.01 10.78
CA LYS A 165 11.21 -39.59 11.12
C LYS A 165 12.27 -38.93 10.22
N HIS A 166 13.43 -39.58 10.05
CA HIS A 166 14.49 -39.08 9.17
C HIS A 166 14.08 -39.10 7.70
N PHE A 167 13.34 -40.12 7.27
CA PHE A 167 12.82 -40.25 5.92
C PHE A 167 11.78 -39.17 5.60
N ARG A 168 10.90 -38.84 6.56
CA ARG A 168 9.94 -37.74 6.42
C ARG A 168 10.58 -36.36 6.41
N SER A 169 11.77 -36.22 6.98
CA SER A 169 12.54 -34.96 6.94
C SER A 169 13.37 -34.80 5.66
N LEU A 170 13.38 -35.78 4.76
CA LEU A 170 14.03 -35.62 3.46
C LEU A 170 13.23 -34.64 2.61
N ASP A 171 13.91 -33.65 2.05
CA ASP A 171 13.33 -32.73 1.08
C ASP A 171 13.09 -33.44 -0.27
N GLY A 172 12.28 -32.81 -1.12
CA GLY A 172 11.98 -33.33 -2.45
C GLY A 172 13.22 -33.49 -3.33
N ASP A 173 14.23 -32.64 -3.15
CA ASP A 173 15.47 -32.67 -3.91
C ASP A 173 16.38 -33.84 -3.52
N THR A 174 16.47 -34.18 -2.23
CA THR A 174 17.22 -35.37 -1.78
C THR A 174 16.56 -36.65 -2.27
N LEU A 175 15.22 -36.71 -2.28
CA LEU A 175 14.48 -37.85 -2.86
C LEU A 175 14.71 -37.98 -4.36
N ARG A 176 14.77 -36.85 -5.08
CA ARG A 176 15.09 -36.83 -6.51
C ARG A 176 16.50 -37.35 -6.78
N CYS A 177 17.50 -36.87 -6.04
CA CYS A 177 18.88 -37.35 -6.15
C CYS A 177 19.02 -38.85 -5.84
N ALA A 178 18.30 -39.34 -4.82
CA ALA A 178 18.26 -40.77 -4.51
C ALA A 178 17.64 -41.59 -5.65
N GLY A 179 16.56 -41.08 -6.26
CA GLY A 179 15.93 -41.69 -7.44
C GLY A 179 16.87 -41.75 -8.64
N ASP A 180 17.57 -40.65 -8.93
CA ASP A 180 18.54 -40.58 -10.04
C ASP A 180 19.72 -41.54 -9.82
N LEU A 181 20.21 -41.66 -8.59
CA LEU A 181 21.28 -42.59 -8.23
C LEU A 181 20.85 -44.06 -8.34
N LEU A 182 19.63 -44.39 -7.89
CA LEU A 182 19.07 -45.74 -8.05
C LEU A 182 18.90 -46.10 -9.54
N MET A 183 18.45 -45.16 -10.36
CA MET A 183 18.35 -45.36 -11.81
C MET A 183 19.73 -45.54 -12.46
N ALA A 184 20.74 -44.82 -12.01
CA ALA A 184 22.11 -44.99 -12.48
C ALA A 184 22.67 -46.38 -12.11
N LEU A 185 22.48 -46.83 -10.86
CA LEU A 185 22.87 -48.16 -10.40
C LEU A 185 22.17 -49.27 -11.21
N HIS A 186 20.86 -49.13 -11.44
CA HIS A 186 20.10 -50.08 -12.25
C HIS A 186 20.64 -50.19 -13.68
N ARG A 187 20.97 -49.05 -14.32
CA ARG A 187 21.55 -49.04 -15.66
C ARG A 187 22.92 -49.70 -15.70
N MET A 188 23.77 -49.45 -14.70
CA MET A 188 25.08 -50.10 -14.60
C MET A 188 24.94 -51.61 -14.44
N HIS A 189 24.00 -52.07 -13.60
CA HIS A 189 23.77 -53.50 -13.41
C HIS A 189 23.23 -54.17 -14.68
N SER A 190 22.29 -53.52 -15.37
CA SER A 190 21.73 -54.02 -16.64
C SER A 190 22.77 -54.10 -17.77
N GLN A 191 23.85 -53.33 -17.72
CA GLN A 191 24.94 -53.40 -18.70
C GLN A 191 26.01 -54.45 -18.33
N SER A 192 26.10 -54.83 -17.05
CA SER A 192 27.10 -55.77 -16.54
C SER A 192 26.73 -57.25 -16.70
N ASP A 193 25.59 -57.59 -17.32
CA ASP A 193 25.21 -58.96 -17.69
C ASP A 193 25.43 -59.24 -19.20
N PRO A 194 26.68 -59.49 -19.66
CA PRO A 194 26.96 -59.95 -21.02
C PRO A 194 26.84 -61.47 -21.12
N GLN A 195 25.71 -62.03 -20.69
CA GLN A 195 25.43 -63.47 -20.76
C GLN A 195 23.99 -63.64 -21.24
N PHE A 196 23.70 -63.35 -22.50
CA PHE A 196 22.62 -63.95 -23.32
C PHE A 196 22.43 -63.14 -24.62
N VAL A 197 23.45 -63.14 -25.48
CA VAL A 197 23.23 -62.99 -26.92
C VAL A 197 23.79 -64.26 -27.55
N LYS A 198 22.88 -65.18 -27.87
CA LYS A 198 23.13 -66.31 -28.76
C LYS A 198 23.11 -65.84 -30.20
#